data_AF-A0A7C3QQP2-F1
#
_entry.id   AF-A0A7C3QQP2-F1
#
_cell.length_a   1.000
_cell.length_b   1.000
_cell.length_c   1.000
_cell.angle_alpha   90.00
_cell.angle_beta   90.00
_cell.angle_gamma   90.00
#
_symmetry.space_group_name_H-M   'P 1'
#
loop_
_entity.id
_entity.type
_entity.pdbx_description
1 polymer ?
#
loop_
_entity_poly.entity_id
_entity_poly.type
_entity_poly.pdbx_seq_one_letter_code
_entity_poly.pdbx_strand_id
1 'polypeptide(L)'
;LKNLEEDETLLVQSGKPVIVFKSHRDAPKVLIANSNLVPHWATWEHFDELAKKGLIMYGQMTAGSWIYIGTQGILQGTYETFGALAKLKGWGSLKGKFVLTAGLGGMGGAQPLSISMNEGVGLIVEVDPQRAERRRAIGYVDMVVDSLEEAMTLVEEAKEKQVPKSIGLIGNAADVYHELAERGVIPDVVTDQTSAHDALSYVPSGLSVTAADELRGTNPEKYRKLAMDSMAKHVQAMLAFQRAGAEVFDYGNNLRQQALNHGVSDAFEFPGFVPAYIRPLFCEGRGPFRWVALSGDKEDIYTTDQAIMELFPDDAHLHRWLKMAREKVPFQGLPSRICWLGYGERAKAGLLFNDLVAGGKVKAPIVIGRDHLDSGSVASPNRETESMKDGSDAISDWPILNALINAVGGATWVSFHHGGGVGMGYSQHAGQVIVADGTPEAARRLERVLTTDPGMGVARHADAGYEIAIEAAKRHGLNMPMLGK
;
A
#
# COMPACT_ATOMS: atom_id res chain seq x y z
N LEU A 1 26.44 6.43 6.70
CA LEU A 1 25.48 7.52 6.99
C LEU A 1 26.07 8.58 7.90
N LYS A 2 26.49 8.27 9.14
CA LYS A 2 27.07 9.27 10.07
C LYS A 2 28.27 10.09 9.55
N ASN A 3 29.03 9.51 8.61
CA ASN A 3 30.23 10.12 8.03
C ASN A 3 30.04 10.47 6.54
N LEU A 4 28.80 10.52 6.04
CA LEU A 4 28.54 10.85 4.63
C LEU A 4 28.55 12.37 4.49
N GLU A 5 29.36 12.90 3.59
CA GLU A 5 29.46 14.34 3.35
C GLU A 5 28.29 14.88 2.51
N GLU A 6 28.08 16.20 2.52
CA GLU A 6 26.94 16.84 1.83
C GLU A 6 26.97 16.68 0.31
N ASP A 7 28.15 16.48 -0.28
CA ASP A 7 28.36 16.28 -1.72
C ASP A 7 28.71 14.82 -2.06
N GLU A 8 28.32 13.87 -1.20
CA GLU A 8 28.47 12.44 -1.43
C GLU A 8 27.13 11.71 -1.54
N THR A 9 27.14 10.58 -2.26
CA THR A 9 26.00 9.68 -2.40
C THR A 9 26.41 8.25 -2.06
N LEU A 10 25.70 7.63 -1.13
CA LEU A 10 25.79 6.21 -0.81
C LEU A 10 24.94 5.39 -1.78
N LEU A 11 25.52 4.31 -2.33
CA LEU A 11 24.77 3.30 -3.08
C LEU A 11 24.47 2.09 -2.19
N VAL A 12 23.18 1.73 -2.10
CA VAL A 12 22.69 0.55 -1.39
C VAL A 12 22.17 -0.45 -2.42
N GLN A 13 22.81 -1.62 -2.48
CA GLN A 13 22.39 -2.73 -3.32
C GLN A 13 21.78 -3.81 -2.44
N SER A 14 20.49 -4.10 -2.62
CA SER A 14 19.75 -5.13 -1.85
C SER A 14 20.05 -5.08 -0.35
N GLY A 15 19.89 -3.91 0.26
CA GLY A 15 20.12 -3.67 1.69
C GLY A 15 21.60 -3.58 2.12
N LYS A 16 22.55 -3.75 1.19
CA LYS A 16 23.99 -3.67 1.47
C LYS A 16 24.57 -2.31 1.04
N PRO A 17 25.25 -1.55 1.91
CA PRO A 17 25.97 -0.34 1.53
C PRO A 17 27.24 -0.74 0.74
N VAL A 18 27.24 -0.54 -0.58
CA VAL A 18 28.29 -1.10 -1.45
C VAL A 18 29.40 -0.12 -1.79
N ILE A 19 29.08 1.18 -1.94
CA ILE A 19 30.06 2.21 -2.30
C ILE A 19 29.52 3.61 -2.01
N VAL A 20 30.42 4.55 -1.76
CA VAL A 20 30.13 5.99 -1.69
C VAL A 20 30.88 6.68 -2.83
N PHE A 21 30.20 7.56 -3.57
CA PHE A 21 30.81 8.39 -4.60
C PHE A 21 30.58 9.87 -4.30
N LYS A 22 31.53 10.70 -4.74
CA LYS A 22 31.33 12.14 -4.82
C LYS A 22 30.27 12.46 -5.89
N SER A 23 29.32 13.30 -5.53
CA SER A 23 28.22 13.80 -6.36
C SER A 23 28.11 15.32 -6.22
N HIS A 24 27.01 15.83 -5.66
CA HIS A 24 26.79 17.25 -5.38
C HIS A 24 25.69 17.44 -4.31
N ARG A 25 25.58 18.66 -3.77
CA ARG A 25 24.64 18.99 -2.69
C ARG A 25 23.18 18.73 -3.02
N ASP A 26 22.77 19.02 -4.25
CA ASP A 26 21.41 18.77 -4.72
C ASP A 26 21.14 17.31 -5.13
N ALA A 27 22.14 16.44 -5.18
CA ALA A 27 21.93 15.02 -5.49
C ALA A 27 21.40 14.27 -4.26
N PRO A 28 20.69 13.15 -4.47
CA PRO A 28 20.31 12.25 -3.38
C PRO A 28 21.53 11.82 -2.56
N LYS A 29 21.37 11.80 -1.23
CA LYS A 29 22.38 11.28 -0.30
C LYS A 29 22.45 9.76 -0.34
N VAL A 30 21.35 9.10 -0.70
CA VAL A 30 21.29 7.64 -0.85
C VAL A 30 20.54 7.26 -2.12
N LEU A 31 21.10 6.33 -2.89
CA LEU A 31 20.43 5.66 -4.00
C LEU A 31 20.32 4.17 -3.69
N ILE A 32 19.13 3.60 -3.86
CA ILE A 32 18.81 2.25 -3.42
C ILE A 32 18.29 1.43 -4.60
N ALA A 33 18.85 0.23 -4.80
CA ALA A 33 18.34 -0.75 -5.76
C ALA A 33 18.19 -2.11 -5.06
N ASN A 34 16.96 -2.52 -4.80
CA ASN A 34 16.68 -3.74 -4.03
C ASN A 34 15.92 -4.78 -4.87
N SER A 35 16.32 -6.05 -4.75
CA SER A 35 15.57 -7.22 -5.28
C SER A 35 15.46 -7.29 -6.80
N ASN A 36 16.19 -6.44 -7.54
CA ASN A 36 16.19 -6.42 -8.99
C ASN A 36 16.92 -7.66 -9.54
N LEU A 37 16.24 -8.41 -10.39
CA LEU A 37 16.76 -9.58 -11.09
C LEU A 37 16.50 -9.39 -12.59
N VAL A 38 17.40 -9.89 -13.43
CA VAL A 38 17.17 -9.91 -14.89
C VAL A 38 15.89 -10.70 -15.16
N PRO A 39 14.97 -10.26 -16.05
CA PRO A 39 13.59 -10.75 -16.09
C PRO A 39 13.43 -12.27 -16.15
N HIS A 40 14.27 -12.97 -16.90
CA HIS A 40 14.21 -14.44 -16.98
C HIS A 40 14.49 -15.14 -15.63
N TRP A 41 15.26 -14.51 -14.75
CA TRP A 41 15.62 -15.01 -13.42
C TRP A 41 14.77 -14.39 -12.29
N ALA A 42 13.76 -13.59 -12.63
CA ALA A 42 12.92 -12.88 -11.68
C ALA A 42 11.87 -13.79 -11.01
N THR A 43 12.31 -14.89 -10.40
CA THR A 43 11.46 -15.87 -9.72
C THR A 43 11.82 -16.01 -8.24
N TRP A 44 10.89 -16.53 -7.43
CA TRP A 44 11.16 -16.81 -6.03
C TRP A 44 12.22 -17.88 -5.84
N GLU A 45 12.27 -18.90 -6.71
CA GLU A 45 13.27 -19.97 -6.63
C GLU A 45 14.69 -19.42 -6.76
N HIS A 46 14.93 -18.53 -7.72
CA HIS A 46 16.25 -17.93 -7.90
C HIS A 46 16.56 -16.89 -6.81
N PHE A 47 15.56 -16.11 -6.40
CA PHE A 47 15.69 -15.20 -5.26
C PHE A 47 16.14 -15.96 -4.00
N ASP A 48 15.50 -17.09 -3.67
CA ASP A 48 15.81 -17.92 -2.51
C ASP A 48 17.22 -18.52 -2.59
N GLU A 49 17.67 -18.93 -3.79
CA GLU A 49 19.04 -19.40 -4.02
C GLU A 49 20.07 -18.32 -3.68
N LEU A 50 19.85 -17.09 -4.12
CA LEU A 50 20.72 -15.95 -3.84
C LEU A 50 20.63 -15.51 -2.37
N ALA A 51 19.45 -15.57 -1.76
CA ALA A 51 19.24 -15.19 -0.37
C ALA A 51 19.98 -16.13 0.58
N LYS A 52 19.96 -17.45 0.30
CA LYS A 52 20.76 -18.45 1.04
C LYS A 52 22.27 -18.20 0.96
N LYS A 53 22.75 -17.58 -0.12
CA LYS A 53 24.15 -17.16 -0.30
C LYS A 53 24.45 -15.78 0.32
N GLY A 54 23.46 -15.11 0.90
CA GLY A 54 23.59 -13.76 1.46
C GLY A 54 23.80 -12.67 0.39
N LEU A 55 23.32 -12.88 -0.84
CA LEU A 55 23.58 -12.00 -1.99
C LEU A 55 22.42 -11.05 -2.34
N ILE A 56 21.23 -11.27 -1.78
CA ILE A 56 20.04 -10.49 -2.09
C ILE A 56 19.16 -10.34 -0.85
N MET A 57 18.33 -9.28 -0.86
CA MET A 57 17.36 -8.95 0.18
C MET A 57 16.05 -8.55 -0.52
N TYR A 58 14.92 -8.92 0.07
CA TYR A 58 13.60 -8.50 -0.40
C TYR A 58 13.29 -7.11 0.16
N GLY A 59 13.23 -6.11 -0.72
CA GLY A 59 13.01 -4.72 -0.32
C GLY A 59 11.54 -4.39 -0.03
N GLN A 60 10.60 -5.26 -0.46
CA GLN A 60 9.19 -4.92 -0.58
C GLN A 60 9.06 -3.54 -1.27
N MET A 61 8.15 -2.68 -0.85
CA MET A 61 8.07 -1.29 -1.25
C MET A 61 8.84 -0.44 -0.24
N THR A 62 8.27 -0.16 0.92
CA THR A 62 8.82 0.83 1.87
C THR A 62 9.81 0.27 2.89
N ALA A 63 9.98 -1.06 2.94
CA ALA A 63 10.86 -1.70 3.92
C ALA A 63 12.33 -1.42 3.62
N GLY A 64 12.78 -1.76 2.40
CA GLY A 64 14.15 -1.54 1.93
C GLY A 64 14.48 -0.08 1.57
N SER A 65 13.48 0.81 1.54
CA SER A 65 13.62 2.23 1.20
C SER A 65 13.33 3.18 2.37
N TRP A 66 13.17 2.63 3.58
CA TRP A 66 13.18 3.36 4.85
C TRP A 66 12.10 4.45 4.97
N ILE A 67 10.88 4.14 4.52
CA ILE A 67 9.72 5.07 4.63
C ILE A 67 8.43 4.38 5.10
N TYR A 68 8.59 3.26 5.81
CA TYR A 68 7.50 2.55 6.46
C TYR A 68 7.08 3.26 7.77
N ILE A 69 5.80 3.60 7.88
CA ILE A 69 5.25 4.36 9.03
C ILE A 69 4.23 3.53 9.84
N GLY A 70 4.47 2.22 9.92
CA GLY A 70 3.53 1.29 10.54
C GLY A 70 2.30 1.03 9.66
N THR A 71 1.25 0.52 10.30
CA THR A 71 -0.01 0.14 9.65
C THR A 71 -0.71 1.34 9.02
N GLN A 72 -0.46 2.56 9.52
CA GLN A 72 -1.01 3.79 8.97
C GLN A 72 -0.63 4.02 7.50
N GLY A 73 0.51 3.51 7.03
CA GLY A 73 1.00 3.78 5.66
C GLY A 73 0.03 3.39 4.55
N ILE A 74 -0.76 2.33 4.75
CA ILE A 74 -1.78 1.85 3.79
C ILE A 74 -3.20 2.23 4.21
N LEU A 75 -3.41 2.68 5.45
CA LEU A 75 -4.74 2.86 6.04
C LEU A 75 -5.64 3.76 5.21
N GLN A 76 -5.13 4.90 4.72
CA GLN A 76 -5.95 5.76 3.88
C GLN A 76 -6.30 5.08 2.55
N GLY A 77 -5.35 4.40 1.89
CA GLY A 77 -5.65 3.70 0.64
C GLY A 77 -6.77 2.66 0.80
N THR A 78 -6.76 1.93 1.92
CA THR A 78 -7.81 0.98 2.27
C THR A 78 -9.13 1.66 2.63
N TYR A 79 -9.07 2.79 3.34
CA TYR A 79 -10.25 3.62 3.61
C TYR A 79 -10.88 4.18 2.32
N GLU A 80 -10.07 4.71 1.39
CA GLU A 80 -10.54 5.22 0.10
C GLU A 80 -11.12 4.11 -0.78
N THR A 81 -10.52 2.91 -0.75
CA THR A 81 -11.04 1.76 -1.52
C THR A 81 -12.46 1.42 -1.08
N PHE A 82 -12.69 1.26 0.22
CA PHE A 82 -14.02 0.97 0.75
C PHE A 82 -15.00 2.12 0.57
N GLY A 83 -14.55 3.38 0.71
CA GLY A 83 -15.38 4.56 0.49
C GLY A 83 -15.81 4.71 -0.98
N ALA A 84 -14.89 4.49 -1.92
CA ALA A 84 -15.16 4.48 -3.35
C ALA A 84 -16.13 3.36 -3.73
N LEU A 85 -15.93 2.15 -3.20
CA LEU A 85 -16.86 1.04 -3.36
C LEU A 85 -18.27 1.43 -2.87
N ALA A 86 -18.40 1.89 -1.63
CA ALA A 86 -19.70 2.27 -1.07
C ALA A 86 -20.42 3.35 -1.91
N LYS A 87 -19.66 4.30 -2.46
CA LYS A 87 -20.19 5.32 -3.37
C LYS A 87 -20.66 4.71 -4.70
N LEU A 88 -19.87 3.85 -5.33
CA LEU A 88 -20.22 3.20 -6.61
C LEU A 88 -21.46 2.30 -6.48
N LYS A 89 -21.62 1.62 -5.33
CA LYS A 89 -22.80 0.80 -5.05
C LYS A 89 -24.03 1.61 -4.63
N GLY A 90 -23.90 2.94 -4.48
CA GLY A 90 -24.99 3.82 -4.05
C GLY A 90 -25.36 3.68 -2.57
N TRP A 91 -24.50 3.09 -1.74
CA TRP A 91 -24.75 2.88 -0.31
C TRP A 91 -24.44 4.12 0.54
N GLY A 92 -23.60 5.03 0.02
CA GLY A 92 -23.14 6.22 0.74
C GLY A 92 -22.02 5.91 1.74
N SER A 93 -22.16 4.86 2.54
CA SER A 93 -21.11 4.29 3.40
C SER A 93 -21.29 2.76 3.54
N LEU A 94 -20.44 2.11 4.34
CA LEU A 94 -20.60 0.69 4.69
C LEU A 94 -21.56 0.47 5.87
N LYS A 95 -22.32 1.48 6.31
CA LYS A 95 -23.26 1.33 7.41
C LYS A 95 -24.25 0.19 7.16
N GLY A 96 -24.31 -0.77 8.10
CA GLY A 96 -25.15 -1.97 7.97
C GLY A 96 -24.65 -2.98 6.94
N LYS A 97 -23.40 -2.86 6.48
CA LYS A 97 -22.74 -3.79 5.55
C LYS A 97 -21.73 -4.66 6.27
N PHE A 98 -21.68 -5.93 5.84
CA PHE A 98 -20.72 -6.91 6.31
C PHE A 98 -19.58 -7.08 5.29
N VAL A 99 -18.36 -6.84 5.73
CA VAL A 99 -17.12 -7.06 4.98
C VAL A 99 -16.37 -8.28 5.54
N LEU A 100 -16.09 -9.26 4.68
CA LEU A 100 -15.23 -10.39 4.99
C LEU A 100 -13.84 -10.14 4.38
N THR A 101 -12.80 -10.25 5.20
CA THR A 101 -11.41 -10.23 4.72
C THR A 101 -10.50 -11.12 5.58
N ALA A 102 -9.22 -11.23 5.22
CA ALA A 102 -8.21 -11.95 5.95
C ALA A 102 -6.85 -11.26 5.95
N GLY A 103 -6.01 -11.63 6.93
CA GLY A 103 -4.66 -11.12 7.14
C GLY A 103 -4.60 -9.87 8.03
N LEU A 104 -4.03 -10.01 9.22
CA LEU A 104 -3.77 -8.93 10.20
C LEU A 104 -2.27 -8.62 10.34
N GLY A 105 -1.55 -8.75 9.21
CA GLY A 105 -0.13 -8.41 9.07
C GLY A 105 0.17 -6.91 9.23
N GLY A 106 1.34 -6.47 8.78
CA GLY A 106 1.75 -5.05 8.86
C GLY A 106 0.78 -4.12 8.13
N MET A 107 0.46 -4.48 6.88
CA MET A 107 -0.47 -3.78 5.99
C MET A 107 -1.91 -4.29 6.20
N GLY A 108 -2.11 -5.61 6.23
CA GLY A 108 -3.36 -6.31 6.54
C GLY A 108 -4.11 -5.78 7.77
N GLY A 109 -3.36 -5.40 8.80
CA GLY A 109 -3.92 -4.84 10.03
C GLY A 109 -4.65 -3.50 9.86
N ALA A 110 -4.57 -2.84 8.70
CA ALA A 110 -5.29 -1.59 8.43
C ALA A 110 -6.75 -1.82 8.02
N GLN A 111 -7.07 -2.99 7.45
CA GLN A 111 -8.41 -3.32 6.94
C GLN A 111 -9.53 -3.12 7.97
N PRO A 112 -9.42 -3.60 9.24
CA PRO A 112 -10.51 -3.49 10.19
C PRO A 112 -10.85 -2.02 10.53
N LEU A 113 -9.83 -1.19 10.73
CA LEU A 113 -10.03 0.23 11.01
C LEU A 113 -10.57 0.97 9.77
N SER A 114 -10.13 0.64 8.56
CA SER A 114 -10.69 1.21 7.33
C SER A 114 -12.18 0.86 7.13
N ILE A 115 -12.58 -0.38 7.48
CA ILE A 115 -13.98 -0.81 7.42
C ILE A 115 -14.81 -0.02 8.43
N SER A 116 -14.38 0.05 9.71
CA SER A 116 -15.13 0.74 10.75
C SER A 116 -15.15 2.27 10.58
N MET A 117 -14.11 2.87 9.98
CA MET A 117 -14.09 4.28 9.58
C MET A 117 -15.06 4.59 8.43
N ASN A 118 -15.40 3.60 7.61
CA ASN A 118 -16.49 3.64 6.63
C ASN A 118 -17.83 3.17 7.21
N GLU A 119 -17.94 3.04 8.54
CA GLU A 119 -19.14 2.65 9.28
C GLU A 119 -19.57 1.17 9.12
N GLY A 120 -18.69 0.33 8.56
CA GLY A 120 -18.98 -1.08 8.30
C GLY A 120 -18.72 -2.02 9.46
N VAL A 121 -19.21 -3.25 9.31
CA VAL A 121 -18.89 -4.40 10.16
C VAL A 121 -17.90 -5.29 9.43
N GLY A 122 -16.74 -5.55 10.03
CA GLY A 122 -15.68 -6.36 9.44
C GLY A 122 -15.45 -7.66 10.22
N LEU A 123 -15.39 -8.79 9.51
CA LEU A 123 -14.79 -10.04 10.00
C LEU A 123 -13.44 -10.23 9.31
N ILE A 124 -12.37 -10.31 10.10
CA ILE A 124 -11.01 -10.41 9.60
C ILE A 124 -10.38 -11.69 10.11
N VAL A 125 -10.20 -12.66 9.21
CA VAL A 125 -9.61 -13.96 9.53
C VAL A 125 -8.09 -13.84 9.63
N GLU A 126 -7.50 -14.29 10.74
CA GLU A 126 -6.06 -14.33 10.95
C GLU A 126 -5.66 -15.64 11.62
N VAL A 127 -4.68 -16.32 11.05
CA VAL A 127 -4.26 -17.64 11.52
C VAL A 127 -3.33 -17.57 12.73
N ASP A 128 -2.62 -16.45 12.91
CA ASP A 128 -1.69 -16.21 14.00
C ASP A 128 -2.35 -15.35 15.11
N PRO A 129 -2.68 -15.95 16.28
CA PRO A 129 -3.27 -15.21 17.40
C PRO A 129 -2.45 -14.01 17.85
N GLN A 130 -1.12 -14.08 17.74
CA GLN A 130 -0.24 -12.99 18.17
C GLN A 130 -0.38 -11.77 17.25
N ARG A 131 -0.62 -11.98 15.95
CA ARG A 131 -0.85 -10.88 15.00
C ARG A 131 -2.18 -10.21 15.27
N ALA A 132 -3.25 -10.99 15.44
CA ALA A 132 -4.57 -10.47 15.75
C ALA A 132 -4.57 -9.66 17.05
N GLU A 133 -4.01 -10.23 18.12
CA GLU A 133 -3.91 -9.57 19.41
C GLU A 133 -3.05 -8.31 19.34
N ARG A 134 -1.94 -8.33 18.59
CA ARG A 134 -1.13 -7.13 18.36
C ARG A 134 -1.94 -6.00 17.73
N ARG A 135 -2.89 -6.28 16.83
CA ARG A 135 -3.75 -5.25 16.19
C ARG A 135 -4.83 -4.74 17.13
N ARG A 136 -5.39 -5.63 17.94
CA ARG A 136 -6.32 -5.25 19.00
C ARG A 136 -5.67 -4.33 20.04
N ALA A 137 -4.48 -4.69 20.50
CA ALA A 137 -3.74 -3.94 21.51
C ALA A 137 -3.38 -2.51 21.06
N ILE A 138 -3.21 -2.28 19.76
CA ILE A 138 -2.96 -0.94 19.20
C ILE A 138 -4.22 -0.28 18.63
N GLY A 139 -5.42 -0.79 18.92
CA GLY A 139 -6.68 -0.15 18.55
C GLY A 139 -7.07 -0.21 17.06
N TYR A 140 -6.45 -1.10 16.27
CA TYR A 140 -6.85 -1.31 14.87
C TYR A 140 -7.94 -2.38 14.70
N VAL A 141 -8.17 -3.21 15.72
CA VAL A 141 -9.22 -4.24 15.79
C VAL A 141 -9.97 -4.08 17.11
N ASP A 142 -11.30 -4.13 17.11
CA ASP A 142 -12.09 -3.93 18.33
C ASP A 142 -12.08 -5.16 19.24
N MET A 143 -12.15 -6.37 18.66
CA MET A 143 -12.17 -7.62 19.40
C MET A 143 -11.58 -8.78 18.62
N VAL A 144 -11.11 -9.81 19.33
CA VAL A 144 -10.57 -11.05 18.76
C VAL A 144 -11.30 -12.22 19.41
N VAL A 145 -11.78 -13.15 18.58
CA VAL A 145 -12.49 -14.38 18.97
C VAL A 145 -11.87 -15.58 18.26
N ASP A 146 -12.13 -16.79 18.74
CA ASP A 146 -11.53 -18.03 18.24
C ASP A 146 -12.54 -19.06 17.71
N SER A 147 -13.83 -18.70 17.64
CA SER A 147 -14.87 -19.53 17.04
C SER A 147 -15.66 -18.78 15.98
N LEU A 148 -16.03 -19.48 14.89
CA LEU A 148 -16.81 -18.92 13.81
C LEU A 148 -18.23 -18.56 14.27
N GLU A 149 -18.82 -19.38 15.15
CA GLU A 149 -20.15 -19.16 15.71
C GLU A 149 -20.23 -17.85 16.51
N GLU A 150 -19.27 -17.60 17.41
CA GLU A 150 -19.21 -16.35 18.15
C GLU A 150 -18.97 -15.17 17.21
N ALA A 151 -18.02 -15.31 16.27
CA ALA A 151 -17.72 -14.26 15.30
C ALA A 151 -18.96 -13.85 14.49
N MET A 152 -19.72 -14.83 13.99
CA MET A 152 -20.92 -14.56 13.19
C MET A 152 -22.06 -13.97 14.02
N THR A 153 -22.24 -14.41 15.27
CA THR A 153 -23.20 -13.80 16.20
C THR A 153 -22.92 -12.30 16.36
N LEU A 154 -21.65 -11.95 16.58
CA LEU A 154 -21.22 -10.56 16.73
C LEU A 154 -21.37 -9.73 15.44
N VAL A 155 -21.07 -10.34 14.28
CA VAL A 155 -21.25 -9.70 12.97
C VAL A 155 -22.73 -9.38 12.74
N GLU A 156 -23.62 -10.34 12.97
CA GLU A 156 -25.07 -10.19 12.77
C GLU A 156 -25.65 -9.12 13.70
N GLU A 157 -25.31 -9.17 15.00
CA GLU A 157 -25.75 -8.16 15.96
C GLU A 157 -25.28 -6.74 15.59
N ALA A 158 -24.01 -6.59 15.22
CA ALA A 158 -23.47 -5.28 14.84
C ALA A 158 -24.09 -4.77 13.54
N LYS A 159 -24.35 -5.67 12.58
CA LYS A 159 -25.00 -5.35 11.31
C LYS A 159 -26.45 -4.91 11.52
N GLU A 160 -27.22 -5.63 12.34
CA GLU A 160 -28.60 -5.28 12.68
C GLU A 160 -28.69 -3.93 13.41
N LYS A 161 -27.81 -3.71 14.40
CA LYS A 161 -27.73 -2.45 15.15
C LYS A 161 -27.10 -1.31 14.34
N GLN A 162 -26.53 -1.61 13.17
CA GLN A 162 -25.76 -0.68 12.32
C GLN A 162 -24.63 0.04 13.08
N VAL A 163 -23.95 -0.69 13.97
CA VAL A 163 -22.83 -0.18 14.75
C VAL A 163 -21.53 -0.65 14.09
N PRO A 164 -20.62 0.26 13.71
CA PRO A 164 -19.34 -0.11 13.12
C PRO A 164 -18.55 -0.97 14.09
N LYS A 165 -18.05 -2.11 13.63
CA LYS A 165 -17.35 -3.09 14.49
C LYS A 165 -16.37 -3.91 13.68
N SER A 166 -15.17 -4.10 14.21
CA SER A 166 -14.14 -4.96 13.64
C SER A 166 -13.86 -6.17 14.53
N ILE A 167 -14.04 -7.36 13.97
CA ILE A 167 -13.92 -8.65 14.67
C ILE A 167 -12.79 -9.42 14.00
N GLY A 168 -11.70 -9.64 14.74
CA GLY A 168 -10.65 -10.59 14.35
C GLY A 168 -11.08 -12.01 14.70
N LEU A 169 -11.03 -12.93 13.76
CA LEU A 169 -11.29 -14.35 13.99
C LEU A 169 -10.00 -15.13 13.84
N ILE A 170 -9.62 -15.86 14.89
CA ILE A 170 -8.51 -16.81 14.82
C ILE A 170 -8.93 -18.01 13.98
N GLY A 171 -8.34 -18.14 12.80
CA GLY A 171 -8.69 -19.20 11.85
C GLY A 171 -7.88 -19.13 10.55
N ASN A 172 -7.98 -20.17 9.73
CA ASN A 172 -7.39 -20.16 8.40
C ASN A 172 -8.41 -19.63 7.38
N ALA A 173 -8.03 -18.62 6.60
CA ALA A 173 -8.92 -18.01 5.61
C ALA A 173 -9.44 -19.01 4.57
N ALA A 174 -8.60 -19.97 4.13
CA ALA A 174 -9.01 -20.99 3.18
C ALA A 174 -10.11 -21.93 3.73
N ASP A 175 -10.21 -22.05 5.05
CA ASP A 175 -11.23 -22.87 5.72
C ASP A 175 -12.47 -22.04 6.04
N VAL A 176 -12.29 -20.88 6.67
CA VAL A 176 -13.40 -20.00 7.08
C VAL A 176 -14.21 -19.51 5.88
N TYR A 177 -13.55 -19.08 4.79
CA TYR A 177 -14.27 -18.57 3.62
C TYR A 177 -15.11 -19.66 2.97
N HIS A 178 -14.54 -20.86 2.87
CA HIS A 178 -15.22 -22.01 2.30
C HIS A 178 -16.44 -22.40 3.15
N GLU A 179 -16.26 -22.47 4.47
CA GLU A 179 -17.32 -22.79 5.41
C GLU A 179 -18.47 -21.76 5.37
N LEU A 180 -18.15 -20.47 5.32
CA LEU A 180 -19.18 -19.42 5.18
C LEU A 180 -19.94 -19.53 3.86
N ALA A 181 -19.25 -19.84 2.75
CA ALA A 181 -19.88 -20.06 1.45
C ALA A 181 -20.80 -21.29 1.47
N GLU A 182 -20.37 -22.41 2.08
CA GLU A 182 -21.19 -23.63 2.23
C GLU A 182 -22.42 -23.41 3.13
N ARG A 183 -22.27 -22.63 4.20
CA ARG A 183 -23.38 -22.23 5.10
C ARG A 183 -24.34 -21.21 4.46
N GLY A 184 -24.04 -20.70 3.25
CA GLY A 184 -24.87 -19.71 2.56
C GLY A 184 -24.83 -18.32 3.21
N VAL A 185 -23.81 -18.02 4.02
CA VAL A 185 -23.61 -16.69 4.63
C VAL A 185 -22.93 -15.82 3.59
N ILE A 186 -23.66 -14.88 2.99
CA ILE A 186 -23.15 -14.02 1.92
C ILE A 186 -22.74 -12.64 2.48
N PRO A 187 -21.44 -12.29 2.53
CA PRO A 187 -20.99 -10.95 2.87
C PRO A 187 -21.45 -9.93 1.83
N ASP A 188 -21.58 -8.67 2.22
CA ASP A 188 -21.82 -7.58 1.27
C ASP A 188 -20.56 -7.29 0.44
N VAL A 189 -19.38 -7.44 1.05
CA VAL A 189 -18.06 -7.22 0.42
C VAL A 189 -17.09 -8.31 0.84
N VAL A 190 -16.28 -8.83 -0.09
CA VAL A 190 -15.23 -9.81 0.16
C VAL A 190 -13.91 -9.37 -0.47
N THR A 191 -12.83 -9.49 0.28
CA THR A 191 -11.46 -9.24 -0.20
C THR A 191 -10.47 -10.10 0.59
N ASP A 192 -9.17 -9.99 0.29
CA ASP A 192 -8.10 -10.64 1.02
C ASP A 192 -6.82 -9.78 1.08
N GLN A 193 -6.09 -9.84 2.19
CA GLN A 193 -4.76 -9.24 2.32
C GLN A 193 -3.77 -10.16 3.08
N THR A 194 -3.94 -11.48 2.97
CA THR A 194 -2.89 -12.43 3.35
C THR A 194 -1.61 -12.19 2.54
N SER A 195 -0.48 -12.76 2.98
CA SER A 195 0.79 -12.65 2.24
C SER A 195 0.89 -13.65 1.08
N ALA A 196 -0.12 -13.70 0.20
CA ALA A 196 -0.19 -14.63 -0.94
C ALA A 196 0.92 -14.41 -2.01
N HIS A 197 1.60 -13.27 -1.98
CA HIS A 197 2.67 -12.92 -2.92
C HIS A 197 3.91 -13.82 -2.81
N ASP A 198 4.05 -14.52 -1.68
CA ASP A 198 5.05 -15.53 -1.42
C ASP A 198 4.35 -16.76 -0.84
N ALA A 199 4.40 -17.89 -1.56
CA ALA A 199 3.78 -19.14 -1.13
C ALA A 199 4.35 -19.64 0.21
N LEU A 200 5.59 -19.30 0.57
CA LEU A 200 6.16 -19.64 1.88
C LEU A 200 5.60 -18.78 3.02
N SER A 201 4.89 -17.70 2.72
CA SER A 201 4.30 -16.77 3.69
C SER A 201 2.81 -17.01 3.95
N TYR A 202 2.13 -17.85 3.16
CA TYR A 202 0.73 -18.23 3.37
C TYR A 202 0.67 -19.54 4.19
N VAL A 203 -0.06 -19.56 5.31
CA VAL A 203 -0.16 -20.76 6.17
C VAL A 203 -1.15 -21.76 5.55
N PRO A 204 -0.73 -23.00 5.22
CA PRO A 204 -1.64 -23.98 4.65
C PRO A 204 -2.78 -24.36 5.58
N SER A 205 -3.95 -24.64 4.99
CA SER A 205 -5.10 -25.22 5.69
C SER A 205 -4.71 -26.51 6.44
N GLY A 206 -5.31 -26.72 7.60
CA GLY A 206 -5.06 -27.88 8.46
C GLY A 206 -3.74 -27.85 9.25
N LEU A 207 -2.91 -26.81 9.11
CA LEU A 207 -1.69 -26.63 9.91
C LEU A 207 -1.87 -25.50 10.94
N SER A 208 -1.34 -25.73 12.15
CA SER A 208 -1.10 -24.64 13.09
C SER A 208 0.10 -23.81 12.64
N VAL A 209 0.23 -22.58 13.16
CA VAL A 209 1.38 -21.71 12.87
C VAL A 209 2.71 -22.40 13.20
N THR A 210 2.79 -23.09 14.35
CA THR A 210 3.98 -23.83 14.76
C THR A 210 4.32 -24.97 13.80
N ALA A 211 3.33 -25.77 13.40
CA ALA A 211 3.54 -26.88 12.46
C ALA A 211 3.90 -26.36 11.06
N ALA A 212 3.33 -25.23 10.65
CA ALA A 212 3.65 -24.57 9.40
C ALA A 212 5.11 -24.07 9.41
N ASP A 213 5.58 -23.45 10.49
CA ASP A 213 6.96 -22.99 10.61
C ASP A 213 7.97 -24.15 10.56
N GLU A 214 7.68 -25.26 11.25
CA GLU A 214 8.51 -26.48 11.18
C GLU A 214 8.57 -27.05 9.76
N LEU A 215 7.42 -27.16 9.08
CA LEU A 215 7.35 -27.65 7.71
C LEU A 215 8.09 -26.73 6.73
N ARG A 216 7.99 -25.41 6.91
CA ARG A 216 8.66 -24.41 6.07
C ARG A 216 10.19 -24.59 6.11
N GLY A 217 10.74 -24.88 7.28
CA GLY A 217 12.17 -25.11 7.47
C GLY A 217 12.65 -26.48 6.97
N THR A 218 11.86 -27.53 7.18
CA THR A 218 12.26 -28.92 6.90
C THR A 218 11.96 -29.35 5.46
N ASN A 219 10.85 -28.91 4.87
CA ASN A 219 10.45 -29.27 3.51
C ASN A 219 9.68 -28.11 2.83
N PRO A 220 10.40 -27.07 2.37
CA PRO A 220 9.79 -25.89 1.76
C PRO A 220 9.00 -26.21 0.49
N GLU A 221 9.40 -27.21 -0.30
CA GLU A 221 8.64 -27.59 -1.51
C GLU A 221 7.27 -28.17 -1.17
N LYS A 222 7.20 -29.04 -0.15
CA LYS A 222 5.92 -29.54 0.35
C LYS A 222 5.08 -28.41 0.94
N TYR A 223 5.69 -27.48 1.67
CA TYR A 223 5.00 -26.29 2.17
C TYR A 223 4.36 -25.50 1.03
N ARG A 224 5.13 -25.14 0.00
CA ARG A 224 4.63 -24.36 -1.15
C ARG A 224 3.44 -25.06 -1.80
N LYS A 225 3.53 -26.37 -2.05
CA LYS A 225 2.41 -27.13 -2.64
C LYS A 225 1.13 -27.00 -1.81
N LEU A 226 1.21 -27.21 -0.49
CA LEU A 226 0.05 -27.13 0.40
C LEU A 226 -0.50 -25.69 0.51
N ALA A 227 0.38 -24.69 0.49
CA ALA A 227 -0.01 -23.29 0.47
C ALA A 227 -0.75 -22.93 -0.83
N MET A 228 -0.28 -23.40 -1.99
CA MET A 228 -0.94 -23.23 -3.29
C MET A 228 -2.30 -23.93 -3.33
N ASP A 229 -2.40 -25.16 -2.81
CA ASP A 229 -3.69 -25.88 -2.65
C ASP A 229 -4.68 -25.04 -1.82
N SER A 230 -4.20 -24.43 -0.73
CA SER A 230 -5.02 -23.60 0.16
C SER A 230 -5.45 -22.27 -0.48
N MET A 231 -4.55 -21.62 -1.22
CA MET A 231 -4.85 -20.38 -1.93
C MET A 231 -5.87 -20.61 -3.06
N ALA A 232 -5.79 -21.74 -3.77
CA ALA A 232 -6.79 -22.12 -4.77
C ALA A 232 -8.18 -22.31 -4.12
N LYS A 233 -8.27 -23.05 -3.00
CA LYS A 233 -9.51 -23.22 -2.23
C LYS A 233 -10.08 -21.87 -1.76
N HIS A 234 -9.22 -20.97 -1.28
CA HIS A 234 -9.61 -19.64 -0.84
C HIS A 234 -10.23 -18.82 -2.00
N VAL A 235 -9.58 -18.78 -3.16
CA VAL A 235 -10.10 -18.05 -4.34
C VAL A 235 -11.41 -18.66 -4.85
N GLN A 236 -11.55 -20.00 -4.83
CA GLN A 236 -12.81 -20.64 -5.19
C GLN A 236 -13.97 -20.20 -4.29
N ALA A 237 -13.73 -20.00 -2.99
CA ALA A 237 -14.73 -19.45 -2.08
C ALA A 237 -15.04 -17.98 -2.40
N MET A 238 -14.03 -17.16 -2.72
CA MET A 238 -14.24 -15.77 -3.17
C MET A 238 -15.10 -15.71 -4.44
N LEU A 239 -14.84 -16.58 -5.42
CA LEU A 239 -15.66 -16.71 -6.62
C LEU A 239 -17.09 -17.15 -6.30
N ALA A 240 -17.28 -18.09 -5.36
CA ALA A 240 -18.60 -18.50 -4.91
C ALA A 240 -19.39 -17.32 -4.30
N PHE A 241 -18.76 -16.49 -3.48
CA PHE A 241 -19.38 -15.27 -2.96
C PHE A 241 -19.75 -14.28 -4.06
N GLN A 242 -18.86 -14.08 -5.05
CA GLN A 242 -19.14 -13.22 -6.19
C GLN A 242 -20.36 -13.70 -6.98
N ARG A 243 -20.42 -15.00 -7.28
CA ARG A 243 -21.56 -15.64 -7.98
C ARG A 243 -22.85 -15.56 -7.16
N ALA A 244 -22.75 -15.52 -5.82
CA ALA A 244 -23.88 -15.32 -4.92
C ALA A 244 -24.27 -13.83 -4.73
N GLY A 245 -23.54 -12.89 -5.35
CA GLY A 245 -23.88 -11.47 -5.40
C GLY A 245 -23.08 -10.56 -4.47
N ALA A 246 -22.06 -11.07 -3.78
CA ALA A 246 -21.13 -10.23 -3.01
C ALA A 246 -20.27 -9.36 -3.93
N GLU A 247 -19.88 -8.16 -3.47
CA GLU A 247 -18.85 -7.37 -4.14
C GLU A 247 -17.47 -7.95 -3.78
N VAL A 248 -16.76 -8.50 -4.78
CA VAL A 248 -15.47 -9.18 -4.55
C VAL A 248 -14.37 -8.48 -5.32
N PHE A 249 -13.23 -8.26 -4.67
CA PHE A 249 -12.05 -7.70 -5.31
C PHE A 249 -10.74 -8.23 -4.70
N ASP A 250 -9.67 -8.16 -5.48
CA ASP A 250 -8.31 -8.44 -5.04
C ASP A 250 -7.66 -7.18 -4.48
N TYR A 251 -7.01 -7.30 -3.31
CA TYR A 251 -6.35 -6.19 -2.62
C TYR A 251 -4.83 -6.24 -2.69
N GLY A 252 -4.31 -6.70 -3.83
CA GLY A 252 -2.96 -6.42 -4.27
C GLY A 252 -1.88 -7.32 -3.69
N ASN A 253 -2.23 -8.55 -3.35
CA ASN A 253 -1.33 -9.57 -2.81
C ASN A 253 -1.05 -10.73 -3.79
N ASN A 254 -1.57 -10.66 -5.02
CA ASN A 254 -1.38 -11.64 -6.08
C ASN A 254 -2.07 -13.00 -5.84
N LEU A 255 -3.04 -13.08 -4.93
CA LEU A 255 -3.76 -14.33 -4.61
C LEU A 255 -4.43 -14.95 -5.84
N ARG A 256 -5.06 -14.14 -6.70
CA ARG A 256 -5.67 -14.60 -7.97
C ARG A 256 -4.68 -15.33 -8.87
N GLN A 257 -3.46 -14.79 -9.01
CA GLN A 257 -2.43 -15.40 -9.83
C GLN A 257 -1.94 -16.72 -9.24
N GLN A 258 -1.80 -16.82 -7.91
CA GLN A 258 -1.43 -18.08 -7.28
C GLN A 258 -2.48 -19.15 -7.55
N ALA A 259 -3.76 -18.81 -7.43
CA ALA A 259 -4.85 -19.73 -7.74
C ALA A 259 -4.89 -20.11 -9.23
N LEU A 260 -4.67 -19.15 -10.15
CA LEU A 260 -4.58 -19.41 -11.59
C LEU A 260 -3.44 -20.39 -11.92
N ASN A 261 -2.25 -20.14 -11.36
CA ASN A 261 -1.08 -21.02 -11.51
C ASN A 261 -1.36 -22.44 -10.97
N HIS A 262 -2.36 -22.58 -10.11
CA HIS A 262 -2.78 -23.83 -9.48
C HIS A 262 -4.13 -24.37 -9.99
N GLY A 263 -4.55 -23.94 -11.19
CA GLY A 263 -5.67 -24.56 -11.93
C GLY A 263 -7.04 -23.92 -11.74
N VAL A 264 -7.15 -22.80 -11.02
CA VAL A 264 -8.40 -22.01 -10.95
C VAL A 264 -8.48 -21.09 -12.17
N SER A 265 -9.02 -21.60 -13.28
CA SER A 265 -9.00 -20.92 -14.58
C SER A 265 -9.76 -19.59 -14.62
N ASP A 266 -10.72 -19.41 -13.71
CA ASP A 266 -11.60 -18.25 -13.54
C ASP A 266 -11.15 -17.32 -12.41
N ALA A 267 -9.93 -17.47 -11.88
CA ALA A 267 -9.42 -16.69 -10.74
C ALA A 267 -9.44 -15.16 -10.94
N PHE A 268 -9.45 -14.69 -12.18
CA PHE A 268 -9.50 -13.25 -12.53
C PHE A 268 -10.92 -12.75 -12.85
N GLU A 269 -11.99 -13.51 -12.57
CA GLU A 269 -13.38 -13.04 -12.73
C GLU A 269 -13.73 -11.87 -11.78
N PHE A 270 -12.98 -11.68 -10.69
CA PHE A 270 -13.06 -10.47 -9.86
C PHE A 270 -11.85 -9.54 -10.08
N PRO A 271 -12.06 -8.21 -10.10
CA PRO A 271 -11.04 -7.24 -10.46
C PRO A 271 -10.08 -6.96 -9.29
N GLY A 272 -8.92 -6.38 -9.61
CA GLY A 272 -8.10 -5.69 -8.62
C GLY A 272 -8.74 -4.39 -8.15
N PHE A 273 -8.44 -3.99 -6.92
CA PHE A 273 -9.00 -2.77 -6.34
C PHE A 273 -8.60 -1.48 -7.09
N VAL A 274 -7.46 -1.48 -7.78
CA VAL A 274 -7.00 -0.27 -8.50
C VAL A 274 -7.84 0.03 -9.73
N PRO A 275 -8.00 -0.88 -10.71
CA PRO A 275 -8.91 -0.64 -11.83
C PRO A 275 -10.36 -0.41 -11.36
N ALA A 276 -10.79 -1.07 -10.28
CA ALA A 276 -12.16 -0.94 -9.79
C ALA A 276 -12.45 0.40 -9.07
N TYR A 277 -11.50 0.90 -8.26
CA TYR A 277 -11.80 1.96 -7.27
C TYR A 277 -10.80 3.11 -7.24
N ILE A 278 -9.49 2.84 -7.40
CA ILE A 278 -8.44 3.82 -7.08
C ILE A 278 -7.91 4.57 -8.29
N ARG A 279 -7.95 4.00 -9.49
CA ARG A 279 -7.36 4.60 -10.69
C ARG A 279 -7.81 6.05 -10.98
N PRO A 280 -9.07 6.46 -10.75
CA PRO A 280 -9.46 7.86 -10.90
C PRO A 280 -8.64 8.83 -10.02
N LEU A 281 -8.25 8.41 -8.82
CA LEU A 281 -7.36 9.20 -7.94
C LEU A 281 -5.95 9.30 -8.55
N PHE A 282 -5.44 8.21 -9.13
CA PHE A 282 -4.13 8.23 -9.80
C PHE A 282 -4.09 9.13 -11.03
N CYS A 283 -5.21 9.26 -11.75
CA CYS A 283 -5.32 10.19 -12.89
C CYS A 283 -5.12 11.65 -12.47
N GLU A 284 -5.40 11.99 -11.20
CA GLU A 284 -5.19 13.31 -10.59
C GLU A 284 -3.84 13.43 -9.86
N GLY A 285 -2.96 12.43 -10.00
CA GLY A 285 -1.68 12.35 -9.29
C GLY A 285 -1.82 12.12 -7.78
N ARG A 286 -3.03 11.79 -7.28
CA ARG A 286 -3.25 11.46 -5.87
C ARG A 286 -2.67 10.07 -5.57
N GLY A 287 -2.22 9.89 -4.35
CA GLY A 287 -1.61 8.65 -3.89
C GLY A 287 -1.12 8.78 -2.45
N PRO A 288 -0.46 7.75 -1.89
CA PRO A 288 -0.16 7.63 -0.46
C PRO A 288 1.00 8.53 0.01
N PHE A 289 0.87 9.83 -0.24
CA PHE A 289 1.74 10.88 0.28
C PHE A 289 1.72 10.89 1.80
N ARG A 290 2.92 10.95 2.41
CA ARG A 290 3.11 10.85 3.85
C ARG A 290 4.25 11.72 4.32
N TRP A 291 4.23 12.04 5.60
CA TRP A 291 5.35 12.70 6.25
C TRP A 291 5.60 12.18 7.67
N VAL A 292 6.81 12.42 8.16
CA VAL A 292 7.34 11.92 9.44
C VAL A 292 8.04 13.06 10.17
N ALA A 293 7.68 13.27 11.44
CA ALA A 293 8.32 14.25 12.30
C ALA A 293 9.60 13.67 12.93
N LEU A 294 10.77 14.16 12.52
CA LEU A 294 12.05 13.66 13.05
C LEU A 294 12.31 14.05 14.51
N SER A 295 11.54 14.98 15.05
CA SER A 295 11.57 15.36 16.47
C SER A 295 11.13 14.23 17.39
N GLY A 296 10.32 13.29 16.88
CA GLY A 296 9.61 12.31 17.69
C GLY A 296 8.40 12.86 18.43
N ASP A 297 8.07 14.15 18.26
CA ASP A 297 6.94 14.79 18.93
C ASP A 297 5.66 14.71 18.09
N LYS A 298 4.58 14.23 18.71
CA LYS A 298 3.27 14.13 18.07
C LYS A 298 2.65 15.49 17.76
N GLU A 299 3.02 16.53 18.52
CA GLU A 299 2.48 17.87 18.31
C GLU A 299 2.97 18.47 16.98
N ASP A 300 4.13 18.04 16.47
CA ASP A 300 4.56 18.42 15.11
C ASP A 300 3.58 17.89 14.06
N ILE A 301 3.10 16.64 14.21
CA ILE A 301 2.09 16.07 13.32
C ILE A 301 0.76 16.81 13.44
N TYR A 302 0.30 17.11 14.66
CA TYR A 302 -0.96 17.86 14.83
C TYR A 302 -0.87 19.28 14.28
N THR A 303 0.30 19.91 14.36
CA THR A 303 0.56 21.21 13.75
C THR A 303 0.48 21.11 12.23
N THR A 304 1.10 20.07 11.63
CA THR A 304 0.99 19.83 10.18
C THR A 304 -0.43 19.45 9.75
N ASP A 305 -1.18 18.68 10.53
CA ASP A 305 -2.58 18.33 10.23
C ASP A 305 -3.44 19.61 10.14
N GLN A 306 -3.29 20.52 11.11
CA GLN A 306 -3.98 21.80 11.12
C GLN A 306 -3.57 22.68 9.94
N ALA A 307 -2.27 22.81 9.68
CA ALA A 307 -1.75 23.62 8.59
C ALA A 307 -2.22 23.11 7.21
N ILE A 308 -2.34 21.79 7.02
CA ILE A 308 -2.88 21.20 5.79
C ILE A 308 -4.38 21.48 5.64
N MET A 309 -5.17 21.41 6.73
CA MET A 309 -6.58 21.80 6.69
C MET A 309 -6.76 23.29 6.34
N GLU A 310 -5.89 24.16 6.84
CA GLU A 310 -5.88 25.60 6.49
C GLU A 310 -5.44 25.86 5.05
N LEU A 311 -4.48 25.09 4.53
CA LEU A 311 -4.00 25.19 3.16
C LEU A 311 -5.05 24.76 2.13
N PHE A 312 -5.90 23.79 2.50
CA PHE A 312 -6.97 23.26 1.65
C PHE A 312 -8.33 23.40 2.35
N PRO A 313 -8.85 24.62 2.55
CA PRO A 313 -10.04 24.85 3.37
C PRO A 313 -11.33 24.26 2.77
N ASP A 314 -11.36 24.08 1.45
CA ASP A 314 -12.54 23.62 0.71
C ASP A 314 -12.58 22.08 0.50
N ASP A 315 -11.54 21.33 0.88
CA ASP A 315 -11.51 19.87 0.75
C ASP A 315 -12.12 19.20 2.00
N ALA A 316 -13.45 19.13 2.04
CA ALA A 316 -14.19 18.53 3.15
C ALA A 316 -13.82 17.05 3.41
N HIS A 317 -13.44 16.30 2.38
CA HIS A 317 -13.03 14.90 2.51
C HIS A 317 -11.68 14.78 3.21
N LEU A 318 -10.70 15.60 2.80
CA LEU A 318 -9.41 15.70 3.46
C LEU A 318 -9.55 16.11 4.93
N HIS A 319 -10.41 17.08 5.25
CA HIS A 319 -10.65 17.51 6.63
C HIS A 319 -11.24 16.39 7.47
N ARG A 320 -12.21 15.64 6.92
CA ARG A 320 -12.79 14.47 7.58
C ARG A 320 -11.72 13.40 7.83
N TRP A 321 -10.88 13.11 6.83
CA TRP A 321 -9.76 12.18 6.95
C TRP A 321 -8.82 12.57 8.10
N LEU A 322 -8.32 13.81 8.13
CA LEU A 322 -7.35 14.24 9.15
C LEU A 322 -7.96 14.25 10.57
N LYS A 323 -9.23 14.63 10.72
CA LYS A 323 -9.94 14.54 12.01
C LYS A 323 -10.03 13.10 12.51
N MET A 324 -10.49 12.18 11.65
CA MET A 324 -10.55 10.76 12.01
C MET A 324 -9.16 10.17 12.27
N ALA A 325 -8.16 10.53 11.48
CA ALA A 325 -6.79 10.06 11.65
C ALA A 325 -6.18 10.54 12.97
N ARG A 326 -6.53 11.75 13.44
CA ARG A 326 -6.14 12.25 14.77
C ARG A 326 -6.85 11.50 15.90
N GLU A 327 -8.14 11.21 15.75
CA GLU A 327 -8.96 10.57 16.79
C GLU A 327 -8.69 9.08 16.93
N LYS A 328 -8.49 8.38 15.81
CA LYS A 328 -8.52 6.91 15.75
C LYS A 328 -7.16 6.25 15.50
N VAL A 329 -6.16 6.97 14.99
CA VAL A 329 -4.91 6.35 14.54
C VAL A 329 -3.79 6.59 15.55
N PRO A 330 -3.35 5.56 16.29
CA PRO A 330 -2.20 5.69 17.16
C PRO A 330 -0.90 5.73 16.35
N PHE A 331 0.05 6.55 16.81
CA PHE A 331 1.39 6.61 16.22
C PHE A 331 2.21 5.37 16.54
N GLN A 332 3.07 4.97 15.61
CA GLN A 332 3.98 3.83 15.74
C GLN A 332 5.40 4.28 15.39
N GLY A 333 6.30 4.33 16.37
CA GLY A 333 7.64 4.90 16.17
C GLY A 333 7.59 6.42 16.08
N LEU A 334 8.31 7.02 15.12
CA LEU A 334 8.23 8.46 14.89
C LEU A 334 6.80 8.85 14.46
N PRO A 335 6.20 9.89 15.08
CA PRO A 335 4.90 10.38 14.67
C PRO A 335 4.91 10.71 13.17
N SER A 336 3.91 10.16 12.48
CA SER A 336 3.82 10.18 11.03
C SER A 336 2.37 10.33 10.62
N ARG A 337 2.12 10.89 9.43
CA ARG A 337 0.79 11.01 8.86
C ARG A 337 0.78 10.56 7.41
N ILE A 338 -0.25 9.83 7.04
CA ILE A 338 -0.64 9.59 5.65
C ILE A 338 -1.75 10.60 5.28
N CYS A 339 -1.65 11.24 4.13
CA CYS A 339 -2.69 12.10 3.56
C CYS A 339 -2.56 12.10 2.05
N TRP A 340 -3.56 11.56 1.33
CA TRP A 340 -3.51 11.47 -0.12
C TRP A 340 -3.67 12.85 -0.76
N LEU A 341 -2.57 13.36 -1.32
CA LEU A 341 -2.49 14.63 -2.04
C LEU A 341 -2.08 14.38 -3.50
N GLY A 342 -2.63 15.20 -4.40
CA GLY A 342 -2.47 15.11 -5.85
C GLY A 342 -1.38 16.01 -6.42
N TYR A 343 -1.36 16.10 -7.74
CA TYR A 343 -0.47 17.04 -8.44
C TYR A 343 -0.73 18.48 -7.97
N GLY A 344 0.34 19.24 -7.72
CA GLY A 344 0.29 20.60 -7.19
C GLY A 344 0.02 20.68 -5.69
N GLU A 345 -0.89 19.88 -5.14
CA GLU A 345 -1.16 19.82 -3.70
C GLU A 345 0.08 19.37 -2.91
N ARG A 346 0.81 18.36 -3.41
CA ARG A 346 2.05 17.87 -2.77
C ARG A 346 3.12 18.95 -2.66
N ALA A 347 3.37 19.71 -3.74
CA ALA A 347 4.37 20.78 -3.73
C ALA A 347 3.99 21.90 -2.73
N LYS A 348 2.72 22.31 -2.72
CA LYS A 348 2.22 23.29 -1.73
C LYS A 348 2.39 22.80 -0.29
N ALA A 349 2.04 21.55 -0.02
CA ALA A 349 2.20 20.93 1.30
C ALA A 349 3.68 20.85 1.73
N GLY A 350 4.58 20.41 0.82
CA GLY A 350 5.99 20.31 1.14
C GLY A 350 6.66 21.66 1.41
N LEU A 351 6.32 22.69 0.63
CA LEU A 351 6.80 24.07 0.87
C LEU A 351 6.26 24.60 2.20
N LEU A 352 4.97 24.40 2.49
CA LEU A 352 4.38 24.75 3.78
C LEU A 352 5.13 24.08 4.93
N PHE A 353 5.42 22.78 4.85
CA PHE A 353 6.17 22.08 5.90
C PHE A 353 7.57 22.65 6.08
N ASN A 354 8.25 23.00 4.99
CA ASN A 354 9.55 23.66 5.06
C ASN A 354 9.47 25.01 5.77
N ASP A 355 8.44 25.81 5.50
CA ASP A 355 8.21 27.10 6.17
C ASP A 355 7.89 26.92 7.66
N LEU A 356 7.13 25.87 8.03
CA LEU A 356 6.88 25.53 9.43
C LEU A 356 8.17 25.17 10.18
N VAL A 357 9.09 24.45 9.54
CA VAL A 357 10.41 24.12 10.10
C VAL A 357 11.26 25.38 10.23
N ALA A 358 11.35 26.21 9.18
CA ALA A 358 12.10 27.46 9.18
C ALA A 358 11.62 28.44 10.26
N GLY A 359 10.30 28.50 10.47
CA GLY A 359 9.67 29.34 11.50
C GLY A 359 9.68 28.74 12.91
N GLY A 360 10.20 27.53 13.11
CA GLY A 360 10.23 26.84 14.40
C GLY A 360 8.84 26.46 14.95
N LYS A 361 7.81 26.41 14.09
CA LYS A 361 6.46 25.96 14.47
C LYS A 361 6.39 24.44 14.66
N VAL A 362 7.27 23.71 13.98
CA VAL A 362 7.59 22.30 14.27
C VAL A 362 9.02 22.21 14.78
N LYS A 363 9.31 21.20 15.60
CA LYS A 363 10.53 21.16 16.42
C LYS A 363 11.77 20.66 15.70
N ALA A 364 11.61 19.97 14.58
CA ALA A 364 12.71 19.40 13.78
C ALA A 364 12.31 19.27 12.31
N PRO A 365 13.25 18.96 11.40
CA PRO A 365 12.95 18.68 10.01
C PRO A 365 11.88 17.59 9.83
N ILE A 366 11.11 17.72 8.76
CA ILE A 366 10.06 16.79 8.37
C ILE A 366 10.54 15.98 7.17
N VAL A 367 10.47 14.65 7.27
CA VAL A 367 10.68 13.76 6.12
C VAL A 367 9.37 13.62 5.36
N ILE A 368 9.40 13.78 4.05
CA ILE A 368 8.24 13.67 3.15
C ILE A 368 8.51 12.57 2.15
N GLY A 369 7.59 11.62 2.02
CA GLY A 369 7.71 10.53 1.06
C GLY A 369 6.36 9.92 0.72
N ARG A 370 6.38 8.66 0.30
CA ARG A 370 5.19 7.89 -0.07
C ARG A 370 5.49 6.40 -0.10
N ASP A 371 4.45 5.60 -0.31
CA ASP A 371 4.62 4.23 -0.79
C ASP A 371 5.21 4.22 -2.22
N HIS A 372 5.70 3.06 -2.68
CA HIS A 372 6.03 2.86 -4.09
C HIS A 372 4.77 2.59 -4.93
N LEU A 373 3.66 2.21 -4.29
CA LEU A 373 2.32 2.31 -4.87
C LEU A 373 1.96 3.78 -4.98
N ASP A 374 2.04 4.33 -6.19
CA ASP A 374 1.59 5.69 -6.51
C ASP A 374 1.37 5.80 -8.02
N SER A 375 0.62 6.82 -8.43
CA SER A 375 0.17 7.07 -9.80
C SER A 375 1.25 6.92 -10.89
N GLY A 376 2.50 7.32 -10.63
CA GLY A 376 3.57 7.35 -11.64
C GLY A 376 4.74 6.42 -11.36
N SER A 377 4.71 5.64 -10.28
CA SER A 377 5.92 5.01 -9.73
C SER A 377 5.90 3.49 -9.72
N VAL A 378 4.95 2.84 -10.39
CA VAL A 378 4.83 1.38 -10.39
C VAL A 378 4.28 0.85 -11.71
N ALA A 379 4.84 -0.27 -12.17
CA ALA A 379 4.25 -1.16 -13.15
C ALA A 379 4.00 -2.51 -12.46
N SER A 380 2.74 -2.97 -12.47
CA SER A 380 2.25 -4.14 -11.75
C SER A 380 0.92 -4.61 -12.36
N PRO A 381 0.97 -5.50 -13.37
CA PRO A 381 -0.22 -5.93 -14.14
C PRO A 381 -1.31 -6.63 -13.34
N ASN A 382 -0.98 -7.15 -12.15
CA ASN A 382 -1.96 -7.81 -11.27
C ASN A 382 -2.43 -6.88 -10.13
N ARG A 383 -2.09 -5.58 -10.18
CA ARG A 383 -2.47 -4.60 -9.16
C ARG A 383 -2.60 -3.18 -9.75
N GLU A 384 -1.60 -2.32 -9.64
CA GLU A 384 -1.76 -0.89 -9.96
C GLU A 384 -2.02 -0.61 -11.44
N THR A 385 -1.43 -1.39 -12.32
CA THR A 385 -1.51 -1.22 -13.77
C THR A 385 -2.33 -2.32 -14.42
N GLU A 386 -3.16 -3.02 -13.65
CA GLU A 386 -4.08 -4.05 -14.15
C GLU A 386 -5.15 -3.44 -15.06
N SER A 387 -5.33 -3.97 -16.27
CA SER A 387 -6.33 -3.49 -17.22
C SER A 387 -6.17 -1.99 -17.52
N MET A 388 -4.97 -1.56 -17.96
CA MET A 388 -4.82 -0.21 -18.51
C MET A 388 -5.68 -0.08 -19.77
N LYS A 389 -6.28 1.10 -19.99
CA LYS A 389 -7.22 1.35 -21.09
C LYS A 389 -6.64 1.05 -22.48
N ASP A 390 -5.34 1.24 -22.64
CA ASP A 390 -4.55 1.00 -23.86
C ASP A 390 -3.81 -0.35 -23.86
N GLY A 391 -3.95 -1.17 -22.81
CA GLY A 391 -3.23 -2.44 -22.65
C GLY A 391 -1.75 -2.29 -22.25
N SER A 392 -1.31 -1.12 -21.79
CA SER A 392 0.08 -0.84 -21.37
C SER A 392 0.48 -1.41 -20.01
N ASP A 393 -0.27 -2.39 -19.50
CA ASP A 393 -0.17 -2.95 -18.14
C ASP A 393 1.27 -3.26 -17.71
N ALA A 394 2.04 -3.89 -18.61
CA ALA A 394 3.39 -4.41 -18.34
C ALA A 394 4.53 -3.43 -18.68
N ILE A 395 4.23 -2.22 -19.16
CA ILE A 395 5.27 -1.24 -19.50
C ILE A 395 5.91 -0.70 -18.21
N SER A 396 7.17 -1.08 -17.96
CA SER A 396 7.93 -0.72 -16.76
C SER A 396 8.93 0.42 -16.96
N ASP A 397 8.87 1.13 -18.09
CA ASP A 397 9.65 2.35 -18.30
C ASP A 397 9.29 3.45 -17.30
N TRP A 398 8.00 3.62 -17.00
CA TRP A 398 7.47 4.65 -16.10
C TRP A 398 8.09 4.67 -14.69
N PRO A 399 8.14 3.56 -13.93
CA PRO A 399 8.79 3.57 -12.63
C PRO A 399 10.30 3.83 -12.71
N ILE A 400 10.98 3.43 -13.80
CA ILE A 400 12.40 3.75 -14.01
C ILE A 400 12.55 5.26 -14.21
N LEU A 401 11.76 5.85 -15.10
CA LEU A 401 11.75 7.29 -15.35
C LEU A 401 11.38 8.08 -14.08
N ASN A 402 10.44 7.58 -13.27
CA ASN A 402 10.09 8.18 -11.97
C ASN A 402 11.30 8.21 -11.01
N ALA A 403 12.04 7.10 -10.89
CA ALA A 403 13.26 7.09 -10.07
C ALA A 403 14.31 8.10 -10.60
N LEU A 404 14.55 8.10 -11.92
CA LEU A 404 15.54 8.97 -12.54
C LEU A 404 15.18 10.46 -12.36
N ILE A 405 13.94 10.86 -12.64
CA ILE A 405 13.55 12.26 -12.53
C ILE A 405 13.56 12.75 -11.08
N ASN A 406 13.21 11.90 -10.11
CA ASN A 406 13.27 12.25 -8.69
C ASN A 406 14.72 12.37 -8.19
N ALA A 407 15.63 11.56 -8.74
CA ALA A 407 17.06 11.67 -8.44
C ALA A 407 17.64 12.98 -9.00
N VAL A 408 17.31 13.31 -10.26
CA VAL A 408 17.72 14.58 -10.90
C VAL A 408 17.07 15.80 -10.23
N GLY A 409 15.82 15.68 -9.77
CA GLY A 409 15.07 16.75 -9.11
C GLY A 409 15.61 17.12 -7.72
N GLY A 410 16.35 16.20 -7.09
CA GLY A 410 17.02 16.40 -5.80
C GLY A 410 16.25 15.84 -4.61
N ALA A 411 15.60 14.68 -4.76
CA ALA A 411 15.10 13.94 -3.60
C ALA A 411 16.27 13.60 -2.65
N THR A 412 16.02 13.48 -1.35
CA THR A 412 17.07 13.15 -0.38
C THR A 412 17.52 11.69 -0.53
N TRP A 413 16.60 10.77 -0.81
CA TRP A 413 16.94 9.44 -1.31
C TRP A 413 15.92 8.94 -2.31
N VAL A 414 16.39 8.10 -3.22
CA VAL A 414 15.59 7.46 -4.26
C VAL A 414 15.85 5.96 -4.25
N SER A 415 14.81 5.20 -4.55
CA SER A 415 14.87 3.75 -4.56
C SER A 415 14.16 3.17 -5.79
N PHE A 416 14.71 2.09 -6.35
CA PHE A 416 14.07 1.28 -7.38
C PHE A 416 14.08 -0.19 -6.97
N HIS A 417 12.89 -0.75 -6.83
CA HIS A 417 12.66 -2.08 -6.27
C HIS A 417 11.89 -2.96 -7.26
N HIS A 418 11.99 -4.26 -7.06
CA HIS A 418 11.30 -5.27 -7.85
C HIS A 418 10.51 -6.25 -6.95
N GLY A 419 9.29 -6.56 -7.39
CA GLY A 419 8.36 -7.55 -6.83
C GLY A 419 7.59 -7.13 -5.57
N GLY A 420 7.62 -5.87 -5.17
CA GLY A 420 6.95 -5.39 -3.97
C GLY A 420 5.44 -5.61 -3.97
N GLY A 421 5.00 -6.40 -2.99
CA GLY A 421 3.61 -6.69 -2.67
C GLY A 421 2.93 -7.72 -3.56
N VAL A 422 3.32 -7.89 -4.83
CA VAL A 422 2.82 -8.98 -5.71
C VAL A 422 3.82 -10.12 -5.93
N GLY A 423 5.06 -10.00 -5.44
CA GLY A 423 6.08 -11.04 -5.49
C GLY A 423 7.02 -10.91 -6.71
N MET A 424 8.08 -11.72 -6.71
CA MET A 424 9.11 -11.71 -7.76
C MET A 424 8.50 -11.92 -9.16
N GLY A 425 8.90 -11.09 -10.12
CA GLY A 425 8.47 -11.17 -11.52
C GLY A 425 7.23 -10.36 -11.86
N TYR A 426 6.48 -9.87 -10.86
CA TYR A 426 5.15 -9.27 -11.08
C TYR A 426 5.10 -7.74 -10.96
N SER A 427 6.16 -7.08 -10.48
CA SER A 427 6.16 -5.61 -10.42
C SER A 427 7.54 -4.97 -10.41
N GLN A 428 7.63 -3.75 -10.94
CA GLN A 428 8.79 -2.87 -10.83
C GLN A 428 8.33 -1.49 -10.38
N HIS A 429 9.00 -0.90 -9.39
CA HIS A 429 8.49 0.31 -8.77
C HIS A 429 9.54 1.16 -8.06
N ALA A 430 9.29 2.47 -8.01
CA ALA A 430 10.18 3.47 -7.46
C ALA A 430 9.61 4.15 -6.21
N GLY A 431 10.50 4.47 -5.28
CA GLY A 431 10.20 5.28 -4.10
C GLY A 431 11.09 6.50 -4.07
N GLN A 432 10.53 7.62 -3.60
CA GLN A 432 11.28 8.85 -3.36
C GLN A 432 10.97 9.37 -1.96
N VAL A 433 11.97 9.98 -1.35
CA VAL A 433 11.82 10.70 -0.10
C VAL A 433 12.66 11.96 -0.12
N ILE A 434 12.10 13.05 0.41
CA ILE A 434 12.73 14.35 0.48
C ILE A 434 12.55 14.97 1.88
N VAL A 435 13.60 15.63 2.37
CA VAL A 435 13.60 16.30 3.67
C VAL A 435 13.30 17.78 3.52
N ALA A 436 12.30 18.24 4.28
CA ALA A 436 12.03 19.64 4.54
C ALA A 436 12.78 20.05 5.82
N ASP A 437 13.93 20.72 5.66
CA ASP A 437 14.83 21.13 6.75
C ASP A 437 14.77 22.62 7.07
N GLY A 438 13.85 23.36 6.43
CA GLY A 438 13.66 24.80 6.61
C GLY A 438 14.60 25.67 5.76
N THR A 439 15.49 25.07 4.96
CA THR A 439 16.41 25.84 4.13
C THR A 439 15.78 26.29 2.80
N PRO A 440 16.21 27.43 2.23
CA PRO A 440 15.86 27.82 0.87
C PRO A 440 16.31 26.79 -0.17
N GLU A 441 17.40 26.08 0.08
CA GLU A 441 17.90 24.99 -0.76
C GLU A 441 16.91 23.82 -0.80
N ALA A 442 16.35 23.42 0.35
CA ALA A 442 15.33 22.38 0.41
C ALA A 442 14.04 22.83 -0.27
N ALA A 443 13.61 24.08 -0.12
CA ALA A 443 12.43 24.61 -0.80
C ALA A 443 12.51 24.40 -2.33
N ARG A 444 13.66 24.71 -2.96
CA ARG A 444 13.87 24.48 -4.40
C ARG A 444 13.80 23.00 -4.79
N ARG A 445 14.35 22.11 -3.96
CA ARG A 445 14.28 20.66 -4.22
C ARG A 445 12.86 20.11 -4.02
N LEU A 446 12.16 20.55 -2.99
CA LEU A 446 10.77 20.21 -2.69
C LEU A 446 9.85 20.57 -3.84
N GLU A 447 9.95 21.81 -4.34
CA GLU A 447 9.16 22.25 -5.48
C GLU A 447 9.40 21.37 -6.72
N ARG A 448 10.65 21.06 -7.06
CA ARG A 448 10.98 20.19 -8.20
C ARG A 448 10.42 18.78 -8.00
N VAL A 449 10.82 18.09 -6.92
CA VAL A 449 10.51 16.68 -6.69
C VAL A 449 9.01 16.47 -6.50
N LEU A 450 8.35 17.29 -5.69
CA LEU A 450 6.91 17.15 -5.42
C LEU A 450 6.02 17.65 -6.57
N THR A 451 6.62 18.20 -7.63
CA THR A 451 5.97 18.46 -8.92
C THR A 451 6.20 17.30 -9.88
N THR A 452 7.44 16.87 -10.08
CA THR A 452 7.77 15.81 -11.06
C THR A 452 7.25 14.45 -10.66
N ASP A 453 7.24 14.13 -9.36
CA ASP A 453 6.82 12.84 -8.84
C ASP A 453 5.33 12.52 -9.13
N PRO A 454 4.35 13.33 -8.68
CA PRO A 454 2.95 13.14 -9.08
C PRO A 454 2.72 13.48 -10.56
N GLY A 455 3.55 14.36 -11.15
CA GLY A 455 3.45 14.74 -12.56
C GLY A 455 3.67 13.57 -13.51
N MET A 456 4.60 12.67 -13.16
CA MET A 456 4.81 11.41 -13.87
C MET A 456 3.54 10.55 -13.88
N GLY A 457 2.78 10.54 -12.78
CA GLY A 457 1.54 9.78 -12.68
C GLY A 457 0.42 10.32 -13.56
N VAL A 458 0.23 11.64 -13.56
CA VAL A 458 -0.71 12.31 -14.48
C VAL A 458 -0.30 12.03 -15.93
N ALA A 459 0.99 12.20 -16.27
CA ALA A 459 1.50 11.97 -17.61
C ALA A 459 1.30 10.53 -18.08
N ARG A 460 1.64 9.54 -17.24
CA ARG A 460 1.47 8.11 -17.54
C ARG A 460 0.02 7.75 -17.85
N HIS A 461 -0.92 8.24 -17.06
CA HIS A 461 -2.34 7.94 -17.28
C HIS A 461 -2.95 8.73 -18.44
N ALA A 462 -2.47 9.96 -18.69
CA ALA A 462 -2.88 10.71 -19.86
C ALA A 462 -2.37 10.05 -21.16
N ASP A 463 -1.15 9.52 -21.15
CA ASP A 463 -0.56 8.75 -22.25
C ASP A 463 -1.39 7.49 -22.55
N ALA A 464 -1.82 6.76 -21.51
CA ALA A 464 -2.72 5.63 -21.63
C ALA A 464 -4.18 6.00 -22.02
N GLY A 465 -4.46 7.27 -22.29
CA GLY A 465 -5.74 7.74 -22.82
C GLY A 465 -6.85 7.93 -21.81
N TYR A 466 -6.56 8.06 -20.51
CA TYR A 466 -7.58 8.36 -19.50
C TYR A 466 -7.98 9.84 -19.55
N GLU A 467 -9.26 10.12 -19.83
CA GLU A 467 -9.78 11.48 -19.99
C GLU A 467 -9.55 12.36 -18.75
N ILE A 468 -9.72 11.78 -17.54
CA ILE A 468 -9.47 12.50 -16.28
C ILE A 468 -8.02 12.99 -16.22
N ALA A 469 -7.06 12.15 -16.61
CA ALA A 469 -5.64 12.50 -16.59
C ALA A 469 -5.27 13.50 -17.69
N ILE A 470 -5.88 13.38 -18.87
CA ILE A 470 -5.72 14.34 -19.97
C ILE A 470 -6.20 15.74 -19.53
N GLU A 471 -7.37 15.82 -18.89
CA GLU A 471 -7.91 17.08 -18.40
C GLU A 471 -7.07 17.63 -17.22
N ALA A 472 -6.59 16.76 -16.32
CA ALA A 472 -5.64 17.16 -15.28
C ALA A 472 -4.34 17.73 -15.89
N ALA A 473 -3.76 17.07 -16.89
CA ALA A 473 -2.57 17.53 -17.58
C ALA A 473 -2.76 18.93 -18.21
N LYS A 474 -3.90 19.15 -18.89
CA LYS A 474 -4.25 20.47 -19.46
C LYS A 474 -4.46 21.53 -18.37
N ARG A 475 -5.25 21.22 -17.34
CA ARG A 475 -5.57 22.13 -16.23
C ARG A 475 -4.32 22.59 -15.48
N HIS A 476 -3.33 21.71 -15.36
CA HIS A 476 -2.07 21.99 -14.68
C HIS A 476 -0.94 22.44 -15.62
N GLY A 477 -1.19 22.54 -16.93
CA GLY A 477 -0.21 23.00 -17.91
C GLY A 477 1.00 22.08 -18.07
N LEU A 478 0.82 20.75 -17.94
CA LEU A 478 1.90 19.79 -18.15
C LEU A 478 2.35 19.82 -19.60
N ASN A 479 3.64 20.02 -19.82
CA ASN A 479 4.23 19.96 -21.16
C ASN A 479 4.43 18.50 -21.57
N MET A 480 3.43 17.94 -22.25
CA MET A 480 3.45 16.59 -22.82
C MET A 480 3.56 16.68 -24.35
N PRO A 481 4.74 16.42 -24.96
CA PRO A 481 4.98 16.70 -26.39
C PRO A 481 4.07 15.98 -27.40
N MET A 482 3.41 14.91 -26.97
CA MET A 482 2.51 14.08 -27.79
C MET A 482 1.03 14.23 -27.41
N LEU A 483 0.70 14.97 -26.35
CA LEU A 483 -0.68 15.10 -25.88
C LEU A 483 -1.51 15.90 -26.90
N GLY A 484 -2.56 15.28 -27.44
CA GLY A 484 -3.45 15.89 -28.44
C GLY A 484 -2.99 15.79 -29.89
N LYS A 485 -1.95 14.98 -30.17
CA LYS A 485 -1.55 14.61 -31.54
C LYS A 485 -2.28 13.37 -32.04
#